data_AF-A0A916SX62-F1
#
_entry.id   AF-A0A916SX62-F1
#
_cell.length_a   1.000
_cell.length_b   1.000
_cell.length_c   1.000
_cell.angle_alpha   90.00
_cell.angle_beta   90.00
_cell.angle_gamma   90.00
#
_symmetry.space_group_name_H-M   'P 1'
#
loop_
_entity.id
_entity.type
_entity.pdbx_description
1 polymer ?
#
loop_
_entity_poly.entity_id
_entity_poly.type
_entity_poly.pdbx_seq_one_letter_code
_entity_poly.pdbx_strand_id
1 'polypeptide(L)'
;MKISNIASANVIRTGIAAAWNYSGRVVGLGWTAALIGSLGFGAYGQYSIASAGAAIINATADNPFFVRSFRIDEERYKRELCTRTAYATVAMCVGIAVFSVNYVVGMAIMNAAGEQLFNALKSKDLRAGRPDKINRWDTIRQISSITLAVAFLYLAPMFGHHPTLKTTTAIYMLPYLVILVASLRFIPGHRPAMPGWPKEMLLLSSEACAGAIYAQGAVIVIGWVSGAQIAGYYSVAQVSALAIAMIGTNYASTFVEKLRASGGHVSTAPPASHVVRLGALTGGAMVAIGAAILVWGGHDYIGWLCILMAGFTALRSINSMLAVVLFLQKKDWLRVRTTVGVALLQVALLFPLVKYLGGYGAAIGCIICDTIMFVVYYREIYHTPAAAQDDSDAHPAAVIDAPTPDIVAADELVDTAAIDTTATTDTSATTDTSAAPDTAGRHAVRRPPAADTWVTRRRDPAPGRHDSGQSAPAPDDGPTPTARSREHSHTTPGIPTTPGIQTTPGIHTTPRSQTTPRTQTTQGGVMRR
;
A
#
# COMPACT_ATOMS: atom_id res chain seq x y z
N MET A 1 -31.29 -9.16 -23.96
CA MET A 1 -30.53 -7.90 -23.94
C MET A 1 -30.20 -7.46 -22.49
N LYS A 2 -29.20 -8.06 -21.81
CA LYS A 2 -28.85 -7.71 -20.41
C LYS A 2 -27.35 -7.68 -20.03
N ILE A 3 -26.44 -8.16 -20.89
CA ILE A 3 -25.00 -8.29 -20.58
C ILE A 3 -24.25 -6.95 -20.69
N SER A 4 -24.62 -6.10 -21.65
CA SER A 4 -24.00 -4.78 -21.90
C SER A 4 -24.00 -3.85 -20.67
N ASN A 5 -25.11 -3.81 -19.92
CA ASN A 5 -25.24 -2.95 -18.74
C ASN A 5 -24.41 -3.39 -17.52
N ILE A 6 -23.89 -4.62 -17.52
CA ILE A 6 -23.01 -5.11 -16.43
C ILE A 6 -21.55 -4.75 -16.74
N ALA A 7 -21.14 -4.83 -18.01
CA ALA A 7 -19.82 -4.40 -18.45
C ALA A 7 -19.58 -2.91 -18.18
N SER A 8 -20.53 -2.04 -18.57
CA SER A 8 -20.42 -0.59 -18.36
C SER A 8 -20.28 -0.21 -16.88
N ALA A 9 -21.09 -0.79 -16.00
CA ALA A 9 -21.04 -0.54 -14.56
C ALA A 9 -19.67 -0.90 -13.92
N ASN A 10 -19.02 -1.96 -14.39
CA ASN A 10 -17.71 -2.38 -13.88
C ASN A 10 -16.56 -1.52 -14.45
N VAL A 11 -16.63 -1.10 -15.70
CA VAL A 11 -15.68 -0.14 -16.30
C VAL A 11 -15.76 1.20 -15.57
N ILE A 12 -16.96 1.73 -15.34
CA ILE A 12 -17.17 2.99 -14.59
C ILE A 12 -16.59 2.91 -13.17
N ARG A 13 -16.83 1.81 -12.43
CA ARG A 13 -16.25 1.60 -11.10
C ARG A 13 -14.73 1.56 -11.11
N THR A 14 -14.14 0.92 -12.12
CA THR A 14 -12.68 0.86 -12.29
C THR A 14 -12.09 2.25 -12.59
N GLY A 15 -12.73 3.03 -13.48
CA GLY A 15 -12.34 4.41 -13.76
C GLY A 15 -12.40 5.32 -12.53
N ILE A 16 -13.48 5.22 -11.74
CA ILE A 16 -13.63 5.96 -10.47
C ILE A 16 -12.54 5.53 -9.46
N ALA A 17 -12.28 4.23 -9.31
CA ALA A 17 -11.24 3.73 -8.41
C ALA A 17 -9.84 4.24 -8.81
N ALA A 18 -9.52 4.27 -10.11
CA ALA A 18 -8.28 4.82 -10.63
C ALA A 18 -8.18 6.34 -10.40
N ALA A 19 -9.26 7.10 -10.65
CA ALA A 19 -9.30 8.54 -10.41
C ALA A 19 -9.04 8.89 -8.93
N TRP A 20 -9.61 8.14 -7.98
CA TRP A 20 -9.28 8.28 -6.56
C TRP A 20 -7.80 7.97 -6.28
N ASN A 21 -7.26 6.85 -6.79
CA ASN A 21 -5.86 6.47 -6.56
C ASN A 21 -4.86 7.52 -7.08
N TYR A 22 -5.10 8.05 -8.28
CA TYR A 22 -4.29 9.14 -8.85
C TYR A 22 -4.45 10.45 -8.06
N SER A 23 -5.67 10.81 -7.63
CA SER A 23 -5.90 12.00 -6.82
C SER A 23 -5.15 11.94 -5.48
N GLY A 24 -5.17 10.78 -4.80
CA GLY A 24 -4.40 10.55 -3.58
C GLY A 24 -2.90 10.76 -3.82
N ARG A 25 -2.35 10.16 -4.89
CA ARG A 25 -0.95 10.36 -5.29
C ARG A 25 -0.60 11.81 -5.55
N VAL A 26 -1.44 12.59 -6.24
CA VAL A 26 -1.18 14.02 -6.52
C VAL A 26 -1.15 14.84 -5.23
N VAL A 27 -2.06 14.59 -4.28
CA VAL A 27 -2.05 15.30 -2.98
C VAL A 27 -0.86 14.84 -2.12
N GLY A 28 -0.56 13.54 -2.12
CA GLY A 28 0.68 12.96 -1.61
C GLY A 28 1.94 13.58 -2.23
N LEU A 29 1.82 14.19 -3.42
CA LEU A 29 2.93 14.87 -4.08
C LEU A 29 3.12 16.29 -3.56
N GLY A 30 2.02 17.03 -3.38
CA GLY A 30 2.01 18.35 -2.73
C GLY A 30 2.57 18.29 -1.30
N TRP A 31 2.38 17.18 -0.60
CA TRP A 31 2.98 16.94 0.72
C TRP A 31 4.51 16.89 0.71
N THR A 32 5.11 16.17 -0.24
CA THR A 32 6.57 16.16 -0.42
C THR A 32 7.10 17.56 -0.71
N ALA A 33 6.45 18.29 -1.63
CA ALA A 33 6.82 19.67 -1.94
C ALA A 33 6.71 20.60 -0.71
N ALA A 34 5.63 20.50 0.08
CA ALA A 34 5.43 21.30 1.28
C ALA A 34 6.45 21.00 2.39
N LEU A 35 6.75 19.72 2.64
CA LEU A 35 7.80 19.32 3.60
C LEU A 35 9.18 19.84 3.18
N ILE A 36 9.54 19.70 1.91
CA ILE A 36 10.84 20.14 1.38
C ILE A 36 10.94 21.67 1.41
N GLY A 37 9.92 22.38 0.93
CA GLY A 37 9.90 23.85 0.89
C GLY A 37 9.85 24.51 2.27
N SER A 38 9.34 23.82 3.30
CA SER A 38 9.21 24.39 4.66
C SER A 38 10.30 23.91 5.63
N LEU A 39 10.79 22.67 5.48
CA LEU A 39 11.70 22.02 6.45
C LEU A 39 12.98 21.43 5.79
N GLY A 40 13.10 21.49 4.47
CA GLY A 40 14.27 21.02 3.73
C GLY A 40 14.40 19.50 3.56
N PHE A 41 15.33 19.09 2.70
CA PHE A 41 15.54 17.68 2.33
C PHE A 41 16.01 16.79 3.48
N GLY A 42 16.69 17.33 4.49
CA GLY A 42 17.06 16.58 5.70
C GLY A 42 15.84 16.10 6.48
N ALA A 43 14.83 16.98 6.65
CA ALA A 43 13.59 16.66 7.34
C ALA A 43 12.71 15.71 6.51
N TYR A 44 12.56 15.98 5.20
CA TYR A 44 11.86 15.06 4.29
C TYR A 44 12.53 13.67 4.28
N GLY A 45 13.87 13.61 4.31
CA GLY A 45 14.61 12.36 4.41
C GLY A 45 14.31 11.56 5.68
N GLN A 46 14.29 12.19 6.85
CA GLN A 46 13.89 11.51 8.10
C GLN A 46 12.44 10.98 8.02
N TYR A 47 11.51 11.76 7.44
CA TYR A 47 10.15 11.31 7.16
C TYR A 47 10.14 10.09 6.22
N SER A 48 10.87 10.12 5.10
CA SER A 48 10.89 9.03 4.13
C SER A 48 11.52 7.75 4.68
N ILE A 49 12.56 7.83 5.51
CA ILE A 49 13.11 6.65 6.22
C ILE A 49 12.05 6.05 7.15
N ALA A 50 11.30 6.88 7.88
CA ALA A 50 10.23 6.42 8.75
C ALA A 50 9.04 5.83 7.96
N SER A 51 8.65 6.44 6.84
CA SER A 51 7.64 5.91 5.92
C SER A 51 8.06 4.58 5.27
N ALA A 52 9.33 4.43 4.90
CA ALA A 52 9.90 3.18 4.41
C ALA A 52 9.87 2.07 5.47
N GLY A 53 10.22 2.42 6.72
CA GLY A 53 10.07 1.52 7.87
C GLY A 53 8.62 1.11 8.10
N ALA A 54 7.69 2.08 8.08
CA ALA A 54 6.25 1.84 8.23
C ALA A 54 5.72 0.88 7.16
N ALA A 55 6.15 1.07 5.90
CA ALA A 55 5.75 0.21 4.78
C ALA A 55 6.17 -1.24 4.98
N ILE A 56 7.40 -1.50 5.46
CA ILE A 56 7.91 -2.84 5.73
C ILE A 56 7.19 -3.48 6.92
N ILE A 57 7.01 -2.74 8.02
CA ILE A 57 6.28 -3.23 9.21
C ILE A 57 4.83 -3.56 8.85
N ASN A 58 4.14 -2.67 8.14
CA ASN A 58 2.75 -2.84 7.72
C ASN A 58 2.60 -4.06 6.80
N ALA A 59 3.38 -4.13 5.71
CA ALA A 59 3.30 -5.26 4.77
C ALA A 59 3.54 -6.61 5.47
N THR A 60 4.54 -6.68 6.37
CA THR A 60 4.90 -7.91 7.09
C THR A 60 3.78 -8.36 8.04
N ALA A 61 3.20 -7.44 8.82
CA ALA A 61 2.20 -7.76 9.84
C ALA A 61 0.77 -7.91 9.27
N ASP A 62 0.42 -7.14 8.24
CA ASP A 62 -0.95 -7.01 7.76
C ASP A 62 -1.31 -8.03 6.65
N ASN A 63 -0.33 -8.48 5.85
CA ASN A 63 -0.58 -9.37 4.72
C ASN A 63 -1.28 -10.70 5.08
N PRO A 64 -0.97 -11.39 6.21
CA PRO A 64 -1.71 -12.57 6.61
C PRO A 64 -3.21 -12.31 6.81
N PHE A 65 -3.58 -11.17 7.41
CA PHE A 65 -4.98 -10.78 7.60
C PHE A 65 -5.64 -10.38 6.27
N PHE A 66 -4.94 -9.61 5.43
CA PHE A 66 -5.40 -9.20 4.10
C PHE A 66 -5.72 -10.42 3.22
N VAL A 67 -4.76 -11.32 3.02
CA VAL A 67 -4.89 -12.49 2.15
C VAL A 67 -5.98 -13.46 2.63
N ARG A 68 -6.10 -13.64 3.95
CA ARG A 68 -7.11 -14.53 4.53
C ARG A 68 -8.51 -13.94 4.55
N SER A 69 -8.66 -12.60 4.57
CA SER A 69 -9.98 -11.93 4.57
C SER A 69 -10.87 -12.29 3.37
N PHE A 70 -10.30 -12.78 2.27
CA PHE A 70 -11.01 -13.30 1.09
C PHE A 70 -11.39 -14.80 1.17
N ARG A 71 -10.77 -15.57 2.08
CA ARG A 71 -10.77 -17.04 2.07
C ARG A 71 -11.59 -17.67 3.19
N ILE A 72 -11.71 -16.98 4.33
CA ILE A 72 -12.32 -17.49 5.56
C ILE A 72 -13.83 -17.16 5.65
N ASP A 73 -14.54 -17.90 6.50
CA ASP A 73 -15.92 -17.63 6.87
C ASP A 73 -16.09 -16.31 7.65
N GLU A 74 -17.32 -15.89 7.85
CA GLU A 74 -17.64 -14.58 8.46
C GLU A 74 -17.40 -14.55 9.99
N GLU A 75 -17.44 -15.69 10.70
CA GLU A 75 -17.12 -15.73 12.13
C GLU A 75 -15.60 -15.61 12.31
N ARG A 76 -14.83 -16.46 11.62
CA ARG A 76 -13.36 -16.44 11.65
C ARG A 76 -12.81 -15.11 11.16
N TYR A 77 -13.44 -14.49 10.15
CA TYR A 77 -13.11 -13.13 9.71
C TYR A 77 -13.24 -12.11 10.84
N LYS A 78 -14.36 -12.07 11.57
CA LYS A 78 -14.54 -11.14 12.71
C LYS A 78 -13.54 -11.41 13.84
N ARG A 79 -13.21 -12.68 14.10
CA ARG A 79 -12.22 -13.07 15.11
C ARG A 79 -10.79 -12.67 14.74
N GLU A 80 -10.39 -12.81 13.48
CA GLU A 80 -9.09 -12.34 12.97
C GLU A 80 -9.05 -10.80 12.90
N LEU A 81 -10.17 -10.14 12.57
CA LEU A 81 -10.32 -8.67 12.59
C LEU A 81 -10.19 -8.08 14.01
N CYS A 82 -10.75 -8.75 15.02
CA CYS A 82 -10.56 -8.41 16.44
C CYS A 82 -9.07 -8.45 16.83
N THR A 83 -8.35 -9.52 16.47
CA THR A 83 -6.90 -9.64 16.74
C THR A 83 -6.11 -8.53 16.06
N ARG A 84 -6.35 -8.29 14.77
CA ARG A 84 -5.70 -7.23 13.98
C ARG A 84 -5.89 -5.85 14.63
N THR A 85 -7.12 -5.57 15.05
CA THR A 85 -7.47 -4.31 15.72
C THR A 85 -6.77 -4.16 17.06
N ALA A 86 -6.78 -5.20 17.90
CA ALA A 86 -6.13 -5.18 19.21
C ALA A 86 -4.60 -5.05 19.09
N TYR A 87 -3.98 -5.83 18.20
CA TYR A 87 -2.55 -5.76 17.90
C TYR A 87 -2.14 -4.37 17.41
N ALA A 88 -2.84 -3.82 16.42
CA ALA A 88 -2.54 -2.50 15.87
C ALA A 88 -2.83 -1.36 16.87
N THR A 89 -3.80 -1.53 17.78
CA THR A 89 -4.02 -0.60 18.91
C THR A 89 -2.82 -0.58 19.85
N VAL A 90 -2.32 -1.74 20.27
CA VAL A 90 -1.11 -1.85 21.13
C VAL A 90 0.11 -1.28 20.40
N ALA A 91 0.27 -1.61 19.12
CA ALA A 91 1.36 -1.07 18.29
C ALA A 91 1.29 0.47 18.18
N MET A 92 0.10 1.07 18.01
CA MET A 92 -0.07 2.52 18.01
C MET A 92 0.39 3.15 19.33
N CYS A 93 -0.01 2.58 20.48
CA CYS A 93 0.41 3.06 21.80
C CYS A 93 1.94 2.96 21.99
N VAL A 94 2.55 1.85 21.58
CA VAL A 94 4.02 1.69 21.59
C VAL A 94 4.69 2.70 20.65
N GLY A 95 4.12 2.94 19.46
CA GLY A 95 4.62 3.93 18.52
C GLY A 95 4.60 5.35 19.09
N ILE A 96 3.50 5.75 19.74
CA ILE A 96 3.36 7.05 20.41
C ILE A 96 4.41 7.20 21.53
N ALA A 97 4.60 6.17 22.35
CA ALA A 97 5.63 6.18 23.40
C ALA A 97 7.04 6.31 22.81
N VAL A 98 7.38 5.51 21.80
CA VAL A 98 8.69 5.54 21.14
C VAL A 98 8.92 6.86 20.38
N PHE A 99 7.88 7.48 19.80
CA PHE A 99 7.95 8.76 19.10
C PHE A 99 8.41 9.92 20.00
N SER A 100 8.20 9.82 21.32
CA SER A 100 8.79 10.76 22.27
C SER A 100 10.33 10.74 22.23
N VAL A 101 10.95 9.54 22.17
CA VAL A 101 12.40 9.31 22.26
C VAL A 101 13.09 9.27 20.89
N ASN A 102 12.53 8.52 19.93
CA ASN A 102 13.08 8.33 18.59
C ASN A 102 11.99 8.61 17.55
N TYR A 103 12.14 9.74 16.85
CA TYR A 103 11.21 10.18 15.81
C TYR A 103 10.98 9.12 14.72
N VAL A 104 12.05 8.57 14.14
CA VAL A 104 11.99 7.68 12.97
C VAL A 104 11.31 6.36 13.34
N VAL A 105 11.71 5.73 14.43
CA VAL A 105 11.15 4.44 14.86
C VAL A 105 9.70 4.62 15.36
N GLY A 106 9.42 5.67 16.12
CA GLY A 106 8.07 5.95 16.60
C GLY A 106 7.09 6.23 15.47
N MET A 107 7.48 7.08 14.51
CA MET A 107 6.68 7.38 13.31
C MET A 107 6.45 6.11 12.49
N ALA A 108 7.50 5.30 12.27
CA ALA A 108 7.38 4.06 11.52
C ALA A 108 6.35 3.10 12.13
N ILE A 109 6.37 2.93 13.46
CA ILE A 109 5.42 2.10 14.19
C ILE A 109 4.01 2.72 14.17
N MET A 110 3.86 4.03 14.45
CA MET A 110 2.57 4.74 14.43
C MET A 110 1.88 4.66 13.07
N ASN A 111 2.60 4.93 11.98
CA ASN A 111 2.03 4.92 10.64
C ASN A 111 1.69 3.49 10.19
N ALA A 112 2.50 2.48 10.54
CA ALA A 112 2.18 1.08 10.27
C ALA A 112 0.94 0.61 11.04
N ALA A 113 0.84 0.96 12.33
CA ALA A 113 -0.32 0.68 13.17
C ALA A 113 -1.58 1.40 12.65
N GLY A 114 -1.42 2.65 12.20
CA GLY A 114 -2.47 3.46 11.60
C GLY A 114 -3.04 2.83 10.33
N GLU A 115 -2.18 2.45 9.38
CA GLU A 115 -2.62 1.76 8.15
C GLU A 115 -3.21 0.36 8.46
N GLN A 116 -2.75 -0.37 9.49
CA GLN A 116 -3.39 -1.63 9.92
C GLN A 116 -4.81 -1.40 10.47
N LEU A 117 -4.99 -0.42 11.36
CA LEU A 117 -6.31 -0.04 11.89
C LEU A 117 -7.24 0.46 10.77
N PHE A 118 -6.69 1.10 9.75
CA PHE A 118 -7.43 1.59 8.59
C PHE A 118 -7.78 0.46 7.60
N ASN A 119 -6.84 -0.44 7.35
CA ASN A 119 -7.07 -1.67 6.58
C ASN A 119 -8.07 -2.60 7.30
N ALA A 120 -8.23 -2.49 8.63
CA ALA A 120 -9.29 -3.14 9.40
C ALA A 120 -10.67 -2.48 9.17
N LEU A 121 -10.77 -1.14 9.12
CA LEU A 121 -12.04 -0.48 8.76
C LEU A 121 -12.54 -0.89 7.36
N LYS A 122 -11.65 -0.81 6.37
CA LYS A 122 -12.01 -1.03 4.96
C LYS A 122 -11.96 -2.51 4.52
N SER A 123 -11.57 -3.46 5.38
CA SER A 123 -11.52 -4.89 4.99
C SER A 123 -12.88 -5.50 4.66
N LYS A 124 -13.99 -4.93 5.15
CA LYS A 124 -15.33 -5.38 4.73
C LYS A 124 -15.62 -4.99 3.27
N ASP A 125 -15.29 -3.77 2.87
CA ASP A 125 -15.44 -3.31 1.47
C ASP A 125 -14.43 -4.01 0.54
N LEU A 126 -13.24 -4.36 1.04
CA LEU A 126 -12.26 -5.22 0.37
C LEU A 126 -12.80 -6.63 0.10
N ARG A 127 -13.28 -7.32 1.15
CA ARG A 127 -13.92 -8.65 1.06
C ARG A 127 -15.15 -8.64 0.14
N ALA A 128 -15.85 -7.51 0.05
CA ALA A 128 -16.98 -7.29 -0.85
C ALA A 128 -16.59 -6.79 -2.27
N GLY A 129 -15.30 -6.72 -2.62
CA GLY A 129 -14.85 -6.37 -3.96
C GLY A 129 -15.18 -4.93 -4.38
N ARG A 130 -15.04 -3.95 -3.48
CA ARG A 130 -15.37 -2.52 -3.72
C ARG A 130 -14.14 -1.61 -3.81
N PRO A 131 -13.29 -1.73 -4.85
CA PRO A 131 -12.11 -0.88 -5.03
C PRO A 131 -12.46 0.60 -5.18
N ASP A 132 -13.67 0.91 -5.66
CA ASP A 132 -14.24 2.26 -5.74
C ASP A 132 -14.31 2.93 -4.36
N LYS A 133 -14.76 2.19 -3.33
CA LYS A 133 -14.81 2.68 -1.96
C LYS A 133 -13.44 2.70 -1.31
N ILE A 134 -12.64 1.66 -1.51
CA ILE A 134 -11.33 1.48 -0.84
C ILE A 134 -10.39 2.63 -1.24
N ASN A 135 -10.25 2.89 -2.55
CA ASN A 135 -9.44 4.01 -3.02
C ASN A 135 -10.01 5.35 -2.55
N ARG A 136 -11.34 5.53 -2.54
CA ARG A 136 -11.97 6.76 -1.98
C ARG A 136 -11.62 6.96 -0.51
N TRP A 137 -11.69 5.92 0.32
CA TRP A 137 -11.27 5.98 1.73
C TRP A 137 -9.79 6.37 1.82
N ASP A 138 -8.91 5.69 1.09
CA ASP A 138 -7.47 5.98 1.05
C ASP A 138 -7.18 7.44 0.68
N THR A 139 -7.80 7.96 -0.36
CA THR A 139 -7.66 9.36 -0.78
C THR A 139 -8.21 10.34 0.27
N ILE A 140 -9.34 10.04 0.92
CA ILE A 140 -9.89 10.89 2.00
C ILE A 140 -8.95 10.92 3.22
N ARG A 141 -8.37 9.78 3.60
CA ARG A 141 -7.36 9.72 4.67
C ARG A 141 -6.13 10.55 4.29
N GLN A 142 -5.64 10.37 3.06
CA GLN A 142 -4.45 11.06 2.57
C GLN A 142 -4.68 12.58 2.48
N ILE A 143 -5.80 13.03 1.93
CA ILE A 143 -6.20 14.44 1.89
C ILE A 143 -6.30 15.01 3.30
N SER A 144 -7.04 14.38 4.22
CA SER A 144 -7.19 14.93 5.58
C SER A 144 -5.87 15.00 6.35
N SER A 145 -5.03 13.95 6.31
CA SER A 145 -3.69 13.97 6.90
C SER A 145 -2.83 15.11 6.34
N ILE A 146 -2.82 15.30 5.02
CA ILE A 146 -1.98 16.29 4.36
C ILE A 146 -2.52 17.70 4.57
N THR A 147 -3.82 17.94 4.44
CA THR A 147 -4.43 19.26 4.65
C THR A 147 -4.18 19.76 6.07
N LEU A 148 -4.34 18.92 7.10
CA LEU A 148 -4.05 19.31 8.48
C LEU A 148 -2.58 19.68 8.69
N ALA A 149 -1.66 18.88 8.15
CA ALA A 149 -0.23 19.09 8.35
C ALA A 149 0.34 20.24 7.50
N VAL A 150 -0.17 20.45 6.28
CA VAL A 150 0.16 21.59 5.42
C VAL A 150 -0.40 22.89 5.98
N ALA A 151 -1.63 22.86 6.52
CA ALA A 151 -2.18 24.01 7.25
C ALA A 151 -1.30 24.35 8.45
N PHE A 152 -0.85 23.37 9.24
CA PHE A 152 0.11 23.63 10.32
C PHE A 152 1.44 24.20 9.82
N LEU A 153 2.05 23.63 8.78
CA LEU A 153 3.32 24.10 8.21
C LEU A 153 3.30 25.59 7.86
N TYR A 154 2.22 26.08 7.25
CA TYR A 154 2.13 27.46 6.77
C TYR A 154 1.47 28.43 7.75
N LEU A 155 0.56 27.97 8.63
CA LEU A 155 -0.09 28.83 9.63
C LEU A 155 0.71 28.96 10.93
N ALA A 156 1.46 27.93 11.36
CA ALA A 156 2.25 28.01 12.60
C ALA A 156 3.24 29.20 12.62
N PRO A 157 3.98 29.53 11.54
CA PRO A 157 4.81 30.73 11.47
C PRO A 157 4.03 32.04 11.68
N MET A 158 2.78 32.13 11.20
CA MET A 158 1.94 33.32 11.36
C MET A 158 1.55 33.57 12.82
N PHE A 159 1.56 32.53 13.66
CA PHE A 159 1.32 32.60 15.11
C PHE A 159 2.62 32.55 15.93
N GLY A 160 3.78 32.81 15.31
CA GLY A 160 5.09 32.84 15.98
C GLY A 160 5.63 31.47 16.40
N HIS A 161 5.10 30.38 15.84
CA HIS A 161 5.57 29.02 16.11
C HIS A 161 6.46 28.50 14.96
N HIS A 162 7.66 28.03 15.28
CA HIS A 162 8.51 27.34 14.31
C HIS A 162 7.99 25.91 14.05
N PRO A 163 7.54 25.58 12.83
CA PRO A 163 7.10 24.22 12.52
C PRO A 163 8.29 23.25 12.59
N THR A 164 8.15 22.19 13.39
CA THR A 164 9.14 21.09 13.41
C THR A 164 8.61 19.90 12.64
N LEU A 165 9.49 19.04 12.13
CA LEU A 165 9.08 17.78 11.49
C LEU A 165 8.22 16.92 12.43
N LYS A 166 8.60 16.86 13.72
CA LYS A 166 7.93 16.05 14.74
C LYS A 166 6.50 16.53 14.99
N THR A 167 6.28 17.83 15.19
CA THR A 167 4.91 18.39 15.38
C THR A 167 4.08 18.26 14.11
N THR A 168 4.66 18.63 12.96
CA THR A 168 4.05 18.56 11.62
C THR A 168 3.53 17.16 11.30
N THR A 169 4.34 16.13 11.58
CA THR A 169 3.96 14.74 11.30
C THR A 169 3.07 14.13 12.37
N ALA A 170 3.15 14.55 13.64
CA ALA A 170 2.14 14.21 14.64
C ALA A 170 0.74 14.68 14.19
N ILE A 171 0.65 15.89 13.63
CA ILE A 171 -0.59 16.46 13.06
C ILE A 171 -1.05 15.67 11.82
N TYR A 172 -0.14 15.29 10.92
CA TYR A 172 -0.44 14.39 9.80
C TYR A 172 -1.05 13.05 10.26
N MET A 173 -0.64 12.52 11.42
CA MET A 173 -1.15 11.26 11.97
C MET A 173 -2.50 11.37 12.69
N LEU A 174 -3.02 12.58 12.97
CA LEU A 174 -4.27 12.75 13.73
C LEU A 174 -5.49 11.98 13.18
N PRO A 175 -5.72 11.86 11.85
CA PRO A 175 -6.80 11.02 11.33
C PRO A 175 -6.71 9.54 11.74
N TYR A 176 -5.52 9.03 12.07
CA TYR A 176 -5.40 7.66 12.59
C TYR A 176 -5.97 7.50 14.01
N LEU A 177 -6.11 8.58 14.80
CA LEU A 177 -6.80 8.52 16.09
C LEU A 177 -8.32 8.36 15.90
N VAL A 178 -8.90 9.04 14.90
CA VAL A 178 -10.31 8.86 14.52
C VAL A 178 -10.54 7.44 13.99
N ILE A 179 -9.63 6.94 13.16
CA ILE A 179 -9.63 5.56 12.65
C ILE A 179 -9.51 4.53 13.80
N LEU A 180 -8.63 4.77 14.79
CA LEU A 180 -8.49 3.93 15.97
C LEU A 180 -9.84 3.82 16.71
N VAL A 181 -10.45 4.95 17.10
CA VAL A 181 -11.75 4.94 17.79
C VAL A 181 -12.83 4.24 16.96
N ALA A 182 -12.88 4.48 15.65
CA ALA A 182 -13.81 3.82 14.74
C ALA A 182 -13.55 2.31 14.57
N SER A 183 -12.34 1.82 14.83
CA SER A 183 -11.97 0.40 14.78
C SER A 183 -12.19 -0.33 16.10
N LEU A 184 -12.09 0.33 17.26
CA LEU A 184 -12.26 -0.30 18.58
C LEU A 184 -13.58 -1.08 18.72
N ARG A 185 -14.64 -0.68 17.99
CA ARG A 185 -15.93 -1.42 17.90
C ARG A 185 -15.82 -2.87 17.40
N PHE A 186 -14.69 -3.28 16.82
CA PHE A 186 -14.45 -4.67 16.39
C PHE A 186 -13.98 -5.59 17.51
N ILE A 187 -13.67 -5.05 18.71
CA ILE A 187 -13.16 -5.84 19.86
C ILE A 187 -14.31 -6.40 20.73
N PRO A 188 -15.35 -5.62 21.14
CA PRO A 188 -16.41 -6.12 22.00
C PRO A 188 -17.13 -7.34 21.43
N GLY A 189 -17.42 -8.33 22.28
CA GLY A 189 -18.17 -9.54 21.93
C GLY A 189 -17.41 -10.59 21.11
N HIS A 190 -16.18 -10.31 20.66
CA HIS A 190 -15.43 -11.20 19.77
C HIS A 190 -14.24 -11.86 20.48
N ARG A 191 -14.05 -13.17 20.29
CA ARG A 191 -12.86 -13.88 20.78
C ARG A 191 -11.75 -13.76 19.73
N PRO A 192 -10.55 -13.24 20.03
CA PRO A 192 -9.48 -13.13 19.03
C PRO A 192 -9.10 -14.50 18.44
N ALA A 193 -8.56 -14.46 17.22
CA ALA A 193 -7.95 -15.59 16.52
C ALA A 193 -6.70 -15.14 15.75
N MET A 194 -5.64 -15.96 15.76
CA MET A 194 -4.48 -15.72 14.90
C MET A 194 -4.84 -15.92 13.41
N PRO A 195 -4.17 -15.21 12.49
CA PRO A 195 -4.38 -15.35 11.05
C PRO A 195 -3.83 -16.69 10.55
N GLY A 196 -4.68 -17.72 10.59
CA GLY A 196 -4.35 -19.07 10.12
C GLY A 196 -3.47 -19.87 11.08
N TRP A 197 -2.68 -20.78 10.52
CA TRP A 197 -1.64 -21.51 11.26
C TRP A 197 -0.33 -20.71 11.29
N PRO A 198 0.54 -20.86 12.32
CA PRO A 198 1.80 -20.11 12.39
C PRO A 198 2.71 -20.26 11.16
N LYS A 199 2.71 -21.43 10.51
CA LYS A 199 3.44 -21.67 9.25
C LYS A 199 2.85 -20.89 8.06
N GLU A 200 1.54 -20.76 7.99
CA GLU A 200 0.82 -19.98 6.96
C GLU A 200 1.07 -18.47 7.16
N MET A 201 0.94 -18.01 8.41
CA MET A 201 1.24 -16.62 8.80
C MET A 201 2.68 -16.26 8.45
N LEU A 202 3.67 -17.08 8.85
CA LEU A 202 5.09 -16.82 8.57
C LEU A 202 5.38 -16.78 7.06
N LEU A 203 4.77 -17.65 6.26
CA LEU A 203 4.90 -17.64 4.80
C LEU A 203 4.35 -16.34 4.19
N LEU A 204 3.13 -15.95 4.55
CA LEU A 204 2.48 -14.74 4.03
C LEU A 204 3.18 -13.45 4.50
N SER A 205 3.68 -13.42 5.74
CA SER A 205 4.47 -12.31 6.29
C SER A 205 5.84 -12.20 5.62
N SER A 206 6.52 -13.31 5.36
CA SER A 206 7.87 -13.30 4.74
C SER A 206 7.84 -12.94 3.25
N GLU A 207 6.83 -13.38 2.49
CA GLU A 207 6.60 -12.93 1.10
C GLU A 207 6.41 -11.41 1.04
N ALA A 208 5.52 -10.87 1.89
CA ALA A 208 5.24 -9.44 1.94
C ALA A 208 6.42 -8.61 2.47
N CYS A 209 7.16 -9.14 3.46
CA CYS A 209 8.39 -8.53 3.96
C CYS A 209 9.44 -8.40 2.85
N ALA A 210 9.70 -9.48 2.08
CA ALA A 210 10.63 -9.45 0.96
C ALA A 210 10.21 -8.44 -0.12
N GLY A 211 8.92 -8.40 -0.47
CA GLY A 211 8.37 -7.42 -1.42
C GLY A 211 8.46 -5.97 -0.93
N ALA A 212 8.25 -5.72 0.37
CA ALA A 212 8.36 -4.38 0.95
C ALA A 212 9.82 -3.94 1.12
N ILE A 213 10.73 -4.84 1.50
CA ILE A 213 12.18 -4.60 1.49
C ILE A 213 12.62 -4.24 0.08
N TYR A 214 12.15 -4.96 -0.96
CA TYR A 214 12.46 -4.63 -2.35
C TYR A 214 11.98 -3.22 -2.77
N ALA A 215 10.81 -2.83 -2.29
CA ALA A 215 10.20 -1.55 -2.61
C ALA A 215 10.79 -0.36 -1.83
N GLN A 216 11.31 -0.55 -0.60
CA GLN A 216 11.59 0.54 0.35
C GLN A 216 12.93 0.44 1.08
N GLY A 217 13.60 -0.72 1.09
CA GLY A 217 14.85 -0.94 1.83
C GLY A 217 15.99 -0.01 1.41
N ALA A 218 16.03 0.39 0.14
CA ALA A 218 16.99 1.37 -0.38
C ALA A 218 16.98 2.69 0.43
N VAL A 219 15.80 3.24 0.75
CA VAL A 219 15.68 4.50 1.51
C VAL A 219 16.30 4.37 2.91
N ILE A 220 16.11 3.21 3.55
CA ILE A 220 16.62 2.92 4.89
C ILE A 220 18.14 2.75 4.87
N VAL A 221 18.70 2.00 3.90
CA VAL A 221 20.16 1.83 3.77
C VAL A 221 20.85 3.15 3.46
N ILE A 222 20.29 4.00 2.59
CA ILE A 222 20.81 5.35 2.33
C ILE A 222 20.70 6.21 3.60
N GLY A 223 19.58 6.15 4.31
CA GLY A 223 19.37 6.90 5.55
C GLY A 223 20.39 6.57 6.65
N TRP A 224 20.80 5.31 6.74
CA TRP A 224 21.85 4.83 7.64
C TRP A 224 23.24 5.23 7.14
N VAL A 225 23.59 4.89 5.90
CA VAL A 225 24.98 4.93 5.38
C VAL A 225 25.38 6.30 4.83
N SER A 226 24.44 7.06 4.26
CA SER A 226 24.68 8.37 3.63
C SER A 226 23.90 9.52 4.29
N GLY A 227 23.17 9.22 5.38
CA GLY A 227 22.41 10.21 6.14
C GLY A 227 21.09 10.65 5.51
N ALA A 228 20.28 11.35 6.31
CA ALA A 228 18.90 11.67 5.96
C ALA A 228 18.76 12.54 4.70
N GLN A 229 19.62 13.53 4.47
CA GLN A 229 19.48 14.42 3.31
C GLN A 229 19.60 13.66 1.96
N ILE A 230 20.54 12.72 1.86
CA ILE A 230 20.70 11.87 0.66
C ILE A 230 19.51 10.91 0.51
N ALA A 231 18.98 10.39 1.62
CA ALA A 231 17.75 9.59 1.61
C ALA A 231 16.52 10.41 1.18
N GLY A 232 16.48 11.71 1.50
CA GLY A 232 15.48 12.66 1.03
C GLY A 232 15.55 12.86 -0.48
N TYR A 233 16.73 13.19 -1.01
CA TYR A 233 16.96 13.31 -2.47
C TYR A 233 16.59 12.03 -3.22
N TYR A 234 17.06 10.87 -2.74
CA TYR A 234 16.71 9.58 -3.34
C TYR A 234 15.22 9.29 -3.26
N SER A 235 14.58 9.58 -2.13
CA SER A 235 13.15 9.36 -1.96
C SER A 235 12.32 10.13 -3.00
N VAL A 236 12.61 11.41 -3.26
CA VAL A 236 11.87 12.18 -4.30
C VAL A 236 11.99 11.52 -5.68
N ALA A 237 13.21 11.15 -6.09
CA ALA A 237 13.44 10.46 -7.36
C ALA A 237 12.73 9.09 -7.41
N GLN A 238 12.80 8.32 -6.32
CA GLN A 238 12.17 7.01 -6.20
C GLN A 238 10.64 7.09 -6.25
N VAL A 239 10.01 8.07 -5.59
CA VAL A 239 8.56 8.24 -5.67
C VAL A 239 8.15 8.52 -7.11
N SER A 240 8.82 9.49 -7.73
CA SER A 240 8.47 9.97 -9.07
C SER A 240 8.57 8.83 -10.08
N ALA A 241 9.64 8.03 -10.00
CA ALA A 241 9.79 6.80 -10.75
C ALA A 241 8.64 5.80 -10.51
N LEU A 242 8.26 5.53 -9.27
CA LEU A 242 7.17 4.60 -8.93
C LEU A 242 5.77 5.13 -9.30
N ALA A 243 5.58 6.46 -9.34
CA ALA A 243 4.35 7.11 -9.76
C ALA A 243 4.17 7.02 -11.28
N ILE A 244 5.22 7.31 -12.04
CA ILE A 244 5.23 7.21 -13.51
C ILE A 244 5.14 5.74 -13.94
N ALA A 245 5.90 4.84 -13.32
CA ALA A 245 5.94 3.43 -13.73
C ALA A 245 4.61 2.68 -13.54
N MET A 246 3.69 3.17 -12.69
CA MET A 246 2.35 2.58 -12.57
C MET A 246 1.52 2.68 -13.86
N ILE A 247 1.89 3.57 -14.79
CA ILE A 247 1.29 3.62 -16.14
C ILE A 247 1.43 2.24 -16.83
N GLY A 248 2.54 1.52 -16.62
CA GLY A 248 2.73 0.16 -17.12
C GLY A 248 1.71 -0.84 -16.54
N THR A 249 1.49 -0.83 -15.23
CA THR A 249 0.48 -1.66 -14.55
C THR A 249 -0.93 -1.38 -15.08
N ASN A 250 -1.28 -0.10 -15.24
CA ASN A 250 -2.61 0.31 -15.68
C ASN A 250 -2.86 -0.01 -17.16
N TYR A 251 -1.84 0.16 -18.02
CA TYR A 251 -1.91 -0.27 -19.42
C TYR A 251 -2.08 -1.79 -19.54
N ALA A 252 -1.28 -2.60 -18.81
CA ALA A 252 -1.42 -4.06 -18.82
C ALA A 252 -2.79 -4.53 -18.31
N SER A 253 -3.38 -3.81 -17.36
CA SER A 253 -4.72 -4.12 -16.84
C SER A 253 -5.80 -4.11 -17.93
N THR A 254 -5.63 -3.36 -19.02
CA THR A 254 -6.56 -3.34 -20.17
C THR A 254 -6.54 -4.62 -21.02
N PHE A 255 -5.51 -5.47 -20.88
CA PHE A 255 -5.38 -6.73 -21.62
C PHE A 255 -5.86 -7.95 -20.82
N VAL A 256 -6.15 -7.78 -19.52
CA VAL A 256 -6.48 -8.88 -18.57
C VAL A 256 -7.68 -9.71 -19.02
N GLU A 257 -8.69 -9.11 -19.65
CA GLU A 257 -9.86 -9.84 -20.14
C GLU A 257 -9.51 -10.74 -21.34
N LYS A 258 -8.76 -10.20 -22.32
CA LYS A 258 -8.32 -10.95 -23.52
C LYS A 258 -7.37 -12.09 -23.14
N LEU A 259 -6.39 -11.80 -22.29
CA LEU A 259 -5.46 -12.79 -21.74
C LEU A 259 -6.17 -13.88 -20.94
N ARG A 260 -7.20 -13.55 -20.16
CA ARG A 260 -8.00 -14.56 -19.44
C ARG A 260 -8.79 -15.44 -20.42
N ALA A 261 -9.43 -14.84 -21.43
CA ALA A 261 -10.21 -15.56 -22.43
C ALA A 261 -9.35 -16.54 -23.25
N SER A 262 -8.08 -16.22 -23.51
CA SER A 262 -7.13 -17.10 -24.21
C SER A 262 -6.18 -17.86 -23.28
N GLY A 263 -6.56 -18.13 -22.03
CA GLY A 263 -5.78 -18.97 -21.10
C GLY A 263 -4.36 -18.47 -20.75
N GLY A 264 -4.04 -17.19 -20.98
CA GLY A 264 -2.71 -16.61 -20.84
C GLY A 264 -1.84 -16.64 -22.10
N HIS A 265 -2.38 -17.06 -23.25
CA HIS A 265 -1.64 -17.14 -24.52
C HIS A 265 -1.08 -15.77 -24.96
N VAL A 266 0.18 -15.74 -25.39
CA VAL A 266 0.96 -14.50 -25.58
C VAL A 266 0.44 -13.63 -26.72
N SER A 267 -0.27 -14.19 -27.71
CA SER A 267 -0.85 -13.43 -28.82
C SER A 267 -1.94 -12.43 -28.40
N THR A 268 -2.52 -12.54 -27.20
CA THR A 268 -3.49 -11.57 -26.65
C THR A 268 -2.88 -10.63 -25.62
N ALA A 269 -1.58 -10.76 -25.33
CA ALA A 269 -0.82 -9.85 -24.48
C ALA A 269 -0.61 -8.48 -25.16
N PRO A 270 -0.13 -7.45 -24.42
CA PRO A 270 0.35 -6.24 -25.05
C PRO A 270 1.53 -6.56 -25.99
N PRO A 271 1.54 -6.12 -27.26
CA PRO A 271 2.64 -6.41 -28.19
C PRO A 271 3.98 -5.93 -27.63
N ALA A 272 5.05 -6.71 -27.81
CA ALA A 272 6.38 -6.37 -27.27
C ALA A 272 6.87 -4.98 -27.71
N SER A 273 6.54 -4.54 -28.93
CA SER A 273 6.79 -3.19 -29.42
C SER A 273 6.06 -2.10 -28.63
N HIS A 274 4.85 -2.37 -28.13
CA HIS A 274 4.10 -1.44 -27.26
C HIS A 274 4.67 -1.44 -25.84
N VAL A 275 5.08 -2.61 -25.32
CA VAL A 275 5.75 -2.74 -24.02
C VAL A 275 7.05 -1.93 -23.99
N VAL A 276 7.88 -2.04 -25.02
CA VAL A 276 9.12 -1.26 -25.16
C VAL A 276 8.83 0.23 -25.37
N ARG A 277 7.89 0.60 -26.24
CA ARG A 277 7.49 2.02 -26.44
C ARG A 277 6.98 2.68 -25.16
N LEU A 278 6.19 1.96 -24.36
CA LEU A 278 5.66 2.50 -23.10
C LEU A 278 6.76 2.60 -22.03
N GLY A 279 7.68 1.64 -21.95
CA GLY A 279 8.89 1.75 -21.11
C GLY A 279 9.78 2.93 -21.51
N ALA A 280 9.97 3.15 -22.81
CA ALA A 280 10.71 4.31 -23.32
C ALA A 280 10.00 5.65 -22.98
N LEU A 281 8.67 5.68 -23.04
CA LEU A 281 7.87 6.86 -22.66
C LEU A 281 7.98 7.16 -21.17
N THR A 282 7.85 6.15 -20.29
CA THR A 282 7.95 6.36 -18.84
C THR A 282 9.36 6.69 -18.37
N GLY A 283 10.39 6.08 -18.99
CA GLY A 283 11.78 6.49 -18.82
C GLY A 283 12.01 7.93 -19.29
N GLY A 284 11.55 8.27 -20.51
CA GLY A 284 11.69 9.61 -21.09
C GLY A 284 11.02 10.71 -20.26
N ALA A 285 9.85 10.44 -19.67
CA ALA A 285 9.20 11.36 -18.73
C ALA A 285 10.05 11.60 -17.47
N MET A 286 10.72 10.57 -16.95
CA MET A 286 11.62 10.69 -15.80
C MET A 286 12.92 11.44 -16.15
N VAL A 287 13.46 11.25 -17.38
CA VAL A 287 14.57 12.07 -17.90
C VAL A 287 14.15 13.54 -18.02
N ALA A 288 12.95 13.83 -18.54
CA ALA A 288 12.44 15.19 -18.68
C ALA A 288 12.31 15.91 -17.33
N ILE A 289 11.86 15.21 -16.28
CA ILE A 289 11.83 15.75 -14.90
C ILE A 289 13.25 16.03 -14.40
N GLY A 290 14.20 15.10 -14.59
CA GLY A 290 15.59 15.28 -14.18
C GLY A 290 16.28 16.44 -14.90
N ALA A 291 16.06 16.56 -16.21
CA ALA A 291 16.56 17.67 -17.03
C ALA A 291 15.93 19.01 -16.64
N ALA A 292 14.62 19.06 -16.36
CA ALA A 292 13.96 20.28 -15.87
C ALA A 292 14.53 20.76 -14.53
N ILE A 293 14.84 19.83 -13.60
CA ILE A 293 15.52 20.15 -12.34
C ILE A 293 16.94 20.69 -12.56
N LEU A 294 17.70 20.12 -13.52
CA LEU A 294 19.04 20.62 -13.87
C LEU A 294 19.00 22.01 -14.53
N VAL A 295 18.02 22.28 -15.40
CA VAL A 295 17.84 23.59 -16.06
C VAL A 295 17.36 24.66 -15.07
N TRP A 296 16.56 24.30 -14.07
CA TRP A 296 16.16 25.21 -12.99
C TRP A 296 17.32 25.48 -11.99
N GLY A 297 18.18 24.48 -11.79
CA GLY A 297 19.41 24.59 -10.99
C GLY A 297 19.21 24.49 -9.48
N GLY A 298 20.34 24.43 -8.76
CA GLY A 298 20.40 24.41 -7.28
C GLY A 298 20.10 23.06 -6.63
N HIS A 299 19.61 22.08 -7.40
CA HIS A 299 19.19 20.75 -6.94
C HIS A 299 19.75 19.62 -7.81
N ASP A 300 20.93 19.85 -8.39
CA ASP A 300 21.56 19.04 -9.44
C ASP A 300 21.67 17.55 -9.08
N TYR A 301 21.95 17.22 -7.81
CA TYR A 301 22.00 15.84 -7.31
C TYR A 301 20.67 15.10 -7.54
N ILE A 302 19.53 15.76 -7.38
CA ILE A 302 18.20 15.20 -7.65
C ILE A 302 18.00 15.07 -9.15
N GLY A 303 18.39 16.08 -9.94
CA GLY A 303 18.27 16.06 -11.39
C GLY A 303 18.99 14.87 -12.03
N TRP A 304 20.26 14.68 -11.68
CA TRP A 304 21.05 13.52 -12.10
C TRP A 304 20.48 12.19 -11.56
N LEU A 305 20.01 12.16 -10.33
CA LEU A 305 19.43 10.95 -9.74
C LEU A 305 18.09 10.58 -10.40
N CYS A 306 17.30 11.55 -10.86
CA CYS A 306 16.11 11.34 -11.67
C CYS A 306 16.47 10.76 -13.06
N ILE A 307 17.50 11.29 -13.72
CA ILE A 307 18.02 10.74 -14.99
C ILE A 307 18.48 9.29 -14.80
N LEU A 308 19.20 8.98 -13.72
CA LEU A 308 19.60 7.61 -13.40
C LEU A 308 18.37 6.71 -13.17
N MET A 309 17.41 7.18 -12.37
CA MET A 309 16.15 6.47 -12.09
C MET A 309 15.21 6.36 -13.30
N ALA A 310 15.50 6.98 -14.45
CA ALA A 310 14.73 6.77 -15.68
C ALA A 310 14.86 5.34 -16.21
N GLY A 311 16.07 4.74 -16.15
CA GLY A 311 16.27 3.33 -16.53
C GLY A 311 15.47 2.38 -15.66
N PHE A 312 15.44 2.65 -14.35
CA PHE A 312 14.57 1.95 -13.39
C PHE A 312 13.09 2.16 -13.70
N THR A 313 12.67 3.38 -14.02
CA THR A 313 11.26 3.71 -14.34
C THR A 313 10.78 2.94 -15.59
N ALA A 314 11.61 2.89 -16.63
CA ALA A 314 11.34 2.13 -17.85
C ALA A 314 11.22 0.63 -17.56
N LEU A 315 12.22 0.03 -16.92
CA LEU A 315 12.23 -1.40 -16.59
C LEU A 315 11.10 -1.77 -15.62
N ARG A 316 10.79 -0.95 -14.61
CA ARG A 316 9.66 -1.14 -13.70
C ARG A 316 8.34 -1.19 -14.44
N SER A 317 8.14 -0.28 -15.40
CA SER A 317 6.94 -0.25 -16.25
C SER A 317 6.80 -1.55 -17.05
N ILE A 318 7.90 -2.02 -17.64
CA ILE A 318 7.98 -3.28 -18.40
C ILE A 318 7.71 -4.48 -17.48
N ASN A 319 8.37 -4.58 -16.35
CA ASN A 319 8.21 -5.67 -15.38
C ASN A 319 6.77 -5.74 -14.85
N SER A 320 6.13 -4.60 -14.60
CA SER A 320 4.70 -4.54 -14.24
C SER A 320 3.79 -5.06 -15.35
N MET A 321 4.10 -4.82 -16.63
CA MET A 321 3.35 -5.39 -17.75
C MET A 321 3.57 -6.92 -17.88
N LEU A 322 4.83 -7.38 -17.85
CA LEU A 322 5.16 -8.80 -17.97
C LEU A 322 4.62 -9.63 -16.79
N ALA A 323 4.60 -9.06 -15.58
CA ALA A 323 4.01 -9.71 -14.41
C ALA A 323 2.51 -10.04 -14.60
N VAL A 324 1.73 -9.15 -15.24
CA VAL A 324 0.30 -9.39 -15.55
C VAL A 324 0.11 -10.58 -16.51
N VAL A 325 1.03 -10.77 -17.46
CA VAL A 325 1.03 -11.95 -18.33
C VAL A 325 1.35 -13.22 -17.53
N LEU A 326 2.40 -13.20 -16.69
CA LEU A 326 2.79 -14.35 -15.86
C LEU A 326 1.71 -14.76 -14.85
N PHE A 327 0.98 -13.81 -14.27
CA PHE A 327 -0.19 -14.05 -13.42
C PHE A 327 -1.26 -14.89 -14.16
N LEU A 328 -1.63 -14.47 -15.37
CA LEU A 328 -2.70 -15.12 -16.14
C LEU A 328 -2.26 -16.47 -16.75
N GLN A 329 -0.96 -16.62 -17.01
CA GLN A 329 -0.32 -17.93 -17.31
C GLN A 329 -0.14 -18.82 -16.05
N LYS A 330 -0.61 -18.41 -14.87
CA LYS A 330 -0.48 -19.15 -13.59
C LYS A 330 0.99 -19.40 -13.16
N LYS A 331 1.96 -18.68 -13.74
CA LYS A 331 3.41 -18.81 -13.47
C LYS A 331 3.86 -18.10 -12.18
N ASP A 332 2.98 -18.07 -11.17
CA ASP A 332 3.17 -17.36 -9.90
C ASP A 332 4.43 -17.81 -9.15
N TRP A 333 4.81 -19.09 -9.23
CA TRP A 333 6.02 -19.62 -8.59
C TRP A 333 7.31 -18.95 -9.08
N LEU A 334 7.44 -18.72 -10.40
CA LEU A 334 8.58 -17.97 -10.93
C LEU A 334 8.51 -16.51 -10.48
N ARG A 335 7.34 -15.87 -10.63
CA ARG A 335 7.11 -14.47 -10.27
C ARG A 335 7.54 -14.18 -8.82
N VAL A 336 7.13 -15.03 -7.88
CA VAL A 336 7.50 -14.95 -6.46
C VAL A 336 9.00 -15.25 -6.24
N ARG A 337 9.55 -16.34 -6.80
CA ARG A 337 10.98 -16.67 -6.65
C ARG A 337 11.89 -15.57 -7.17
N THR A 338 11.59 -14.98 -8.33
CA THR A 338 12.34 -13.85 -8.88
C THR A 338 12.22 -12.63 -7.96
N THR A 339 11.02 -12.31 -7.45
CA THR A 339 10.84 -11.18 -6.54
C THR A 339 11.66 -11.34 -5.25
N VAL A 340 11.62 -12.52 -4.62
CA VAL A 340 12.39 -12.81 -3.39
C VAL A 340 13.90 -12.83 -3.66
N GLY A 341 14.35 -13.50 -4.73
CA GLY A 341 15.76 -13.55 -5.09
C GLY A 341 16.35 -12.18 -5.43
N VAL A 342 15.59 -11.36 -6.16
CA VAL A 342 15.98 -9.98 -6.48
C VAL A 342 15.94 -9.07 -5.24
N ALA A 343 15.00 -9.28 -4.30
CA ALA A 343 15.00 -8.55 -3.02
C ALA A 343 16.26 -8.84 -2.19
N LEU A 344 16.65 -10.11 -2.07
CA LEU A 344 17.87 -10.51 -1.36
C LEU A 344 19.13 -9.97 -2.05
N LEU A 345 19.18 -10.02 -3.38
CA LEU A 345 20.27 -9.44 -4.16
C LEU A 345 20.36 -7.91 -3.97
N GLN A 346 19.22 -7.20 -3.97
CA GLN A 346 19.19 -5.76 -3.76
C GLN A 346 19.76 -5.39 -2.39
N VAL A 347 19.40 -6.11 -1.32
CA VAL A 347 19.97 -5.90 0.03
C VAL A 347 21.49 -6.11 0.03
N ALA A 348 21.98 -7.16 -0.62
CA ALA A 348 23.42 -7.44 -0.73
C ALA A 348 24.18 -6.37 -1.54
N LEU A 349 23.58 -5.84 -2.62
CA LEU A 349 24.18 -4.79 -3.45
C LEU A 349 24.09 -3.40 -2.80
N LEU A 350 23.05 -3.11 -2.03
CA LEU A 350 22.79 -1.77 -1.49
C LEU A 350 23.91 -1.30 -0.54
N PHE A 351 24.37 -2.13 0.39
CA PHE A 351 25.41 -1.72 1.34
C PHE A 351 26.72 -1.24 0.68
N PRO A 352 27.38 -2.00 -0.22
CA PRO A 352 28.59 -1.52 -0.89
C PRO A 352 28.31 -0.37 -1.86
N LEU A 353 27.22 -0.41 -2.65
CA LEU A 353 26.94 0.64 -3.63
C LEU A 353 26.61 1.98 -2.95
N VAL A 354 25.81 1.98 -1.89
CA VAL A 354 25.46 3.20 -1.14
C VAL A 354 26.68 3.74 -0.38
N LYS A 355 27.56 2.87 0.16
CA LYS A 355 28.79 3.31 0.84
C LYS A 355 29.71 4.15 -0.05
N TYR A 356 29.82 3.83 -1.35
CA TYR A 356 30.73 4.51 -2.27
C TYR A 356 30.06 5.53 -3.20
N LEU A 357 28.75 5.39 -3.49
CA LEU A 357 28.03 6.21 -4.48
C LEU A 357 26.73 6.82 -3.94
N GLY A 358 26.39 6.62 -2.66
CA GLY A 358 25.18 7.15 -2.03
C GLY A 358 23.89 6.79 -2.76
N GLY A 359 23.04 7.80 -3.01
CA GLY A 359 21.78 7.64 -3.75
C GLY A 359 21.97 7.13 -5.18
N TYR A 360 23.06 7.51 -5.87
CA TYR A 360 23.37 6.97 -7.21
C TYR A 360 23.64 5.47 -7.15
N GLY A 361 24.35 4.99 -6.13
CA GLY A 361 24.58 3.57 -5.88
C GLY A 361 23.29 2.79 -5.68
N ALA A 362 22.33 3.34 -4.93
CA ALA A 362 21.02 2.74 -4.77
C ALA A 362 20.19 2.72 -6.08
N ALA A 363 20.28 3.77 -6.90
CA ALA A 363 19.64 3.80 -8.21
C ALA A 363 20.22 2.71 -9.14
N ILE A 364 21.55 2.60 -9.22
CA ILE A 364 22.25 1.54 -9.97
C ILE A 364 21.83 0.15 -9.47
N GLY A 365 21.79 -0.08 -8.15
CA GLY A 365 21.33 -1.33 -7.56
C GLY A 365 19.88 -1.68 -7.97
N CYS A 366 18.99 -0.70 -7.98
CA CYS A 366 17.61 -0.88 -8.44
C CYS A 366 17.50 -1.19 -9.94
N ILE A 367 18.33 -0.57 -10.79
CA ILE A 367 18.39 -0.86 -12.24
C ILE A 367 18.88 -2.28 -12.49
N ILE A 368 19.96 -2.72 -11.82
CA ILE A 368 20.47 -4.10 -11.91
C ILE A 368 19.37 -5.10 -11.54
N CYS A 369 18.68 -4.85 -10.43
CA CYS A 369 17.60 -5.69 -9.94
C CYS A 369 16.41 -5.80 -10.91
N ASP A 370 15.91 -4.67 -11.42
CA ASP A 370 14.81 -4.68 -12.39
C ASP A 370 15.26 -5.19 -13.78
N THR A 371 16.54 -5.08 -14.14
CA THR A 371 17.09 -5.69 -15.37
C THR A 371 17.09 -7.22 -15.27
N ILE A 372 17.52 -7.77 -14.13
CA ILE A 372 17.49 -9.22 -13.87
C ILE A 372 16.03 -9.73 -13.88
N MET A 373 15.11 -9.00 -13.24
CA MET A 373 13.69 -9.31 -13.27
C MET A 373 13.12 -9.29 -14.69
N PHE A 374 13.49 -8.29 -15.50
CA PHE A 374 13.10 -8.19 -16.92
C PHE A 374 13.60 -9.38 -17.73
N VAL A 375 14.89 -9.72 -17.65
CA VAL A 375 15.47 -10.85 -18.40
C VAL A 375 14.78 -12.16 -18.05
N VAL A 376 14.51 -12.42 -16.77
CA VAL A 376 13.81 -13.64 -16.33
C VAL A 376 12.36 -13.69 -16.83
N TYR A 377 11.61 -12.59 -16.70
CA TYR A 377 10.21 -12.54 -17.14
C TYR A 377 10.07 -12.58 -18.67
N TYR A 378 10.94 -11.87 -19.39
CA TYR A 378 10.96 -11.86 -20.85
C TYR A 378 11.27 -13.26 -21.41
N ARG A 379 12.28 -13.96 -20.86
CA ARG A 379 12.62 -15.32 -21.28
C ARG A 379 11.46 -16.30 -21.08
N GLU A 380 10.77 -16.23 -19.94
CA GLU A 380 9.65 -17.13 -19.62
C GLU A 380 8.38 -16.90 -20.48
N ILE A 381 8.20 -15.68 -20.99
CA ILE A 381 7.05 -15.32 -21.83
C ILE A 381 7.33 -15.61 -23.31
N TYR A 382 8.53 -15.28 -23.81
CA TYR A 382 8.82 -15.26 -25.25
C TYR A 382 9.79 -16.35 -25.75
N HIS A 383 10.45 -17.10 -24.87
CA HIS A 383 11.44 -18.12 -25.25
C HIS A 383 11.15 -19.54 -24.72
N THR A 384 10.04 -19.77 -24.02
CA THR A 384 9.54 -21.13 -23.74
C THR A 384 8.80 -21.65 -24.99
N PRO A 385 9.25 -22.74 -25.64
CA PRO A 385 8.69 -23.18 -26.91
C PRO A 385 7.28 -23.78 -26.77
N ALA A 386 6.38 -23.44 -27.69
CA ALA A 386 4.96 -23.76 -27.64
C ALA A 386 4.66 -25.28 -27.56
N ALA A 387 5.52 -26.13 -28.12
CA ALA A 387 5.39 -27.59 -28.08
C ALA A 387 5.30 -28.17 -26.66
N ALA A 388 5.86 -27.48 -25.65
CA ALA A 388 5.77 -27.91 -24.24
C ALA A 388 4.43 -27.54 -23.58
N GLN A 389 3.49 -26.93 -24.32
CA GLN A 389 2.22 -26.44 -23.79
C GLN A 389 1.04 -27.33 -24.22
N ASP A 390 1.00 -27.81 -25.47
CA ASP A 390 0.00 -28.78 -25.94
C ASP A 390 0.05 -30.12 -25.15
N ASP A 391 1.26 -30.64 -24.88
CA ASP A 391 1.47 -31.84 -24.07
C ASP A 391 0.93 -31.73 -22.63
N SER A 392 0.65 -30.51 -22.14
CA SER A 392 0.14 -30.30 -20.77
C SER A 392 -1.39 -30.39 -20.65
N ASP A 393 -2.10 -30.20 -21.77
CA ASP A 393 -3.55 -30.41 -21.88
C ASP A 393 -3.90 -31.83 -22.39
N ALA A 394 -2.89 -32.62 -22.78
CA ALA A 394 -3.02 -34.01 -23.26
C ALA A 394 -3.28 -35.04 -22.12
N HIS A 395 -4.31 -34.81 -21.30
CA HIS A 395 -4.89 -35.84 -20.44
C HIS A 395 -6.27 -36.26 -20.98
N PRO A 396 -6.59 -37.56 -21.04
CA PRO A 396 -7.59 -38.07 -21.97
C PRO A 396 -8.99 -37.57 -21.64
N ALA A 397 -9.64 -36.95 -22.64
CA ALA A 397 -11.05 -36.64 -22.58
C ALA A 397 -11.84 -37.96 -22.47
N ALA A 398 -12.46 -38.19 -21.32
CA ALA A 398 -13.43 -39.26 -21.17
C ALA A 398 -14.63 -38.92 -22.07
N VAL A 399 -14.87 -39.77 -23.09
CA VAL A 399 -16.00 -39.62 -23.99
C VAL A 399 -17.29 -39.75 -23.17
N ILE A 400 -18.07 -38.66 -23.15
CA ILE A 400 -19.44 -38.66 -22.66
C ILE A 400 -20.29 -38.12 -23.81
N ASP A 401 -20.91 -39.03 -24.56
CA ASP A 401 -21.88 -38.67 -25.58
C ASP A 401 -23.07 -37.94 -24.95
N ALA A 402 -23.43 -36.80 -25.53
CA ALA A 402 -24.67 -36.08 -25.25
C ALA A 402 -25.38 -35.83 -26.59
N PRO A 403 -26.60 -36.36 -26.80
CA PRO A 403 -27.23 -36.31 -28.12
C PRO A 403 -27.71 -34.88 -28.46
N THR A 404 -27.44 -34.46 -29.70
CA THR A 404 -28.05 -33.26 -30.30
C THR A 404 -29.55 -33.48 -30.50
N PRO A 405 -30.42 -32.56 -30.04
CA PRO A 405 -31.81 -32.52 -30.48
C PRO A 405 -31.94 -31.70 -31.77
N ASP A 406 -32.54 -32.28 -32.81
CA ASP A 406 -32.98 -31.53 -33.99
C ASP A 406 -34.07 -30.51 -33.61
N ILE A 407 -34.01 -29.32 -34.20
CA ILE A 407 -35.14 -28.39 -34.22
C ILE A 407 -35.38 -27.96 -35.68
N VAL A 408 -36.55 -28.34 -36.18
CA VAL A 408 -37.02 -28.07 -37.54
C VAL A 408 -37.49 -26.60 -37.65
N ALA A 409 -37.32 -26.01 -38.84
CA ALA A 409 -37.79 -24.65 -39.12
C ALA A 409 -39.33 -24.58 -39.20
N ALA A 410 -39.89 -23.49 -38.70
CA ALA A 410 -41.25 -23.03 -38.97
C ALA A 410 -41.21 -21.50 -39.14
N ASP A 411 -42.11 -20.98 -39.97
CA ASP A 411 -42.11 -19.58 -40.44
C ASP A 411 -43.37 -18.82 -39.96
N GLU A 412 -43.43 -17.54 -40.31
CA GLU A 412 -44.60 -16.65 -40.36
C GLU A 412 -45.25 -16.04 -39.08
N LEU A 413 -45.28 -14.70 -39.14
CA LEU A 413 -46.44 -13.79 -38.99
C LEU A 413 -46.85 -13.13 -37.65
N VAL A 414 -47.33 -11.89 -37.84
CA VAL A 414 -48.10 -10.96 -36.97
C VAL A 414 -47.36 -10.29 -35.79
N ASP A 415 -47.65 -9.03 -35.40
CA ASP A 415 -47.63 -7.73 -36.11
C ASP A 415 -47.56 -6.58 -35.06
N THR A 416 -47.34 -5.34 -35.51
CA THR A 416 -47.53 -4.03 -34.84
C THR A 416 -47.83 -3.95 -33.33
N ALA A 417 -46.98 -3.20 -32.61
CA ALA A 417 -47.42 -2.01 -31.85
C ALA A 417 -46.24 -1.08 -31.55
N ALA A 418 -46.45 0.24 -31.67
CA ALA A 418 -45.49 1.27 -31.26
C ALA A 418 -46.01 2.04 -30.04
N ILE A 419 -45.14 2.82 -29.38
CA ILE A 419 -45.40 4.21 -28.94
C ILE A 419 -44.09 4.87 -28.47
N ASP A 420 -44.07 6.20 -28.51
CA ASP A 420 -42.91 7.08 -28.47
C ASP A 420 -42.91 7.99 -27.20
N THR A 421 -42.04 8.99 -27.16
CA THR A 421 -42.15 10.29 -26.46
C THR A 421 -41.90 10.40 -24.94
N THR A 422 -40.65 10.82 -24.62
CA THR A 422 -40.27 12.12 -23.97
C THR A 422 -40.84 12.62 -22.61
N ALA A 423 -40.09 13.61 -22.07
CA ALA A 423 -40.41 14.63 -21.04
C ALA A 423 -40.12 14.26 -19.56
N THR A 424 -39.33 15.04 -18.78
CA THR A 424 -39.58 16.37 -18.13
C THR A 424 -40.73 16.28 -17.10
N THR A 425 -40.64 16.78 -15.85
CA THR A 425 -40.04 18.05 -15.36
C THR A 425 -39.64 17.99 -13.86
N ASP A 426 -38.94 19.02 -13.37
CA ASP A 426 -38.64 19.31 -11.96
C ASP A 426 -39.88 19.43 -11.05
N THR A 427 -39.69 19.41 -9.71
CA THR A 427 -39.86 20.60 -8.82
C THR A 427 -39.48 20.24 -7.36
N SER A 428 -39.18 21.26 -6.54
CA SER A 428 -38.91 21.25 -5.09
C SER A 428 -40.23 21.24 -4.25
N ALA A 429 -40.36 21.45 -2.92
CA ALA A 429 -39.47 21.95 -1.87
C ALA A 429 -39.98 21.61 -0.42
N THR A 430 -39.12 21.80 0.60
CA THR A 430 -39.36 22.38 1.97
C THR A 430 -40.45 21.91 2.97
N THR A 431 -39.99 21.64 4.23
CA THR A 431 -40.60 21.88 5.59
C THR A 431 -41.97 21.24 6.00
N ASP A 432 -42.37 21.10 7.28
CA ASP A 432 -41.73 21.31 8.62
C ASP A 432 -42.39 20.43 9.75
N THR A 433 -41.90 20.59 11.00
CA THR A 433 -42.59 20.49 12.31
C THR A 433 -42.97 19.13 12.95
N SER A 434 -42.30 18.87 14.08
CA SER A 434 -42.81 18.44 15.42
C SER A 434 -44.09 17.59 15.59
N ALA A 435 -43.99 16.52 16.40
CA ALA A 435 -44.64 16.44 17.72
C ALA A 435 -44.21 15.18 18.54
N ALA A 436 -44.27 15.29 19.87
CA ALA A 436 -44.36 14.20 20.85
C ALA A 436 -45.37 14.65 21.94
N PRO A 437 -46.03 13.75 22.71
CA PRO A 437 -45.38 13.17 23.88
C PRO A 437 -45.83 11.74 24.32
N ASP A 438 -45.11 11.20 25.30
CA ASP A 438 -45.50 10.28 26.40
C ASP A 438 -46.63 9.25 26.27
N THR A 439 -46.29 8.00 26.64
CA THR A 439 -46.91 7.34 27.81
C THR A 439 -45.98 6.27 28.40
N ALA A 440 -46.19 5.87 29.66
CA ALA A 440 -45.23 5.10 30.47
C ALA A 440 -45.72 3.70 30.88
N GLY A 441 -44.78 2.80 31.22
CA GLY A 441 -45.06 1.45 31.74
C GLY A 441 -43.97 0.94 32.68
N ARG A 442 -44.37 0.19 33.72
CA ARG A 442 -43.51 -0.40 34.78
C ARG A 442 -43.72 -1.92 34.82
N HIS A 443 -42.94 -2.76 35.50
CA HIS A 443 -41.91 -2.58 36.55
C HIS A 443 -40.61 -3.33 36.14
N ALA A 444 -39.65 -3.81 36.95
CA ALA A 444 -39.55 -4.14 38.37
C ALA A 444 -38.10 -4.02 38.91
N VAL A 445 -37.77 -4.69 40.03
CA VAL A 445 -36.50 -4.60 40.76
C VAL A 445 -35.96 -6.00 41.09
N ARG A 446 -34.63 -6.22 40.99
CA ARG A 446 -33.90 -7.19 41.84
C ARG A 446 -32.39 -6.90 41.94
N ARG A 447 -31.86 -7.02 43.16
CA ARG A 447 -30.45 -7.00 43.62
C ARG A 447 -30.44 -7.63 45.03
N PRO A 448 -29.29 -8.10 45.56
CA PRO A 448 -28.18 -8.81 44.94
C PRO A 448 -28.13 -10.25 45.51
N PRO A 449 -26.96 -10.90 45.62
CA PRO A 449 -26.24 -10.78 46.89
C PRO A 449 -24.73 -10.50 46.75
N ALA A 450 -24.08 -10.21 47.88
CA ALA A 450 -22.63 -10.26 48.04
C ALA A 450 -22.23 -11.66 48.58
N ALA A 451 -20.96 -12.03 48.81
CA ALA A 451 -19.69 -11.33 48.69
C ALA A 451 -18.59 -12.36 48.33
N ASP A 452 -17.38 -11.91 48.02
CA ASP A 452 -16.24 -12.36 48.85
C ASP A 452 -15.01 -11.44 48.71
N THR A 453 -14.21 -11.36 49.77
CA THR A 453 -13.04 -10.48 49.86
C THR A 453 -11.73 -11.27 49.81
N TRP A 454 -10.71 -10.75 49.12
CA TRP A 454 -9.33 -11.16 49.36
C TRP A 454 -8.41 -9.99 49.72
N VAL A 455 -7.51 -10.26 50.65
CA VAL A 455 -6.90 -9.27 51.54
C VAL A 455 -5.60 -8.69 50.98
N THR A 456 -5.35 -7.42 51.31
CA THR A 456 -4.13 -6.67 51.00
C THR A 456 -2.85 -7.34 51.50
N ARG A 457 -1.75 -7.16 50.78
CA ARG A 457 -0.40 -7.17 51.38
C ARG A 457 0.37 -5.91 50.97
N ARG A 458 0.44 -4.94 51.88
CA ARG A 458 1.44 -3.86 51.82
C ARG A 458 2.86 -4.45 51.97
N ARG A 459 3.85 -3.69 51.51
CA ARG A 459 5.17 -3.58 52.14
C ARG A 459 5.44 -2.10 52.34
N ASP A 460 5.83 -1.72 53.55
CA ASP A 460 6.11 -0.32 53.91
C ASP A 460 7.59 0.04 53.61
N PRO A 461 7.94 1.34 53.45
CA PRO A 461 9.29 1.80 53.07
C PRO A 461 10.17 2.22 54.25
N ALA A 462 11.50 2.11 54.11
CA ALA A 462 12.52 2.63 55.04
C ALA A 462 13.89 2.79 54.31
N PRO A 463 14.95 3.43 54.87
CA PRO A 463 15.40 4.71 54.30
C PRO A 463 16.92 4.90 54.10
N GLY A 464 17.31 6.06 53.57
CA GLY A 464 18.70 6.54 53.38
C GLY A 464 18.80 7.30 52.05
N ARG A 465 19.00 8.63 51.94
CA ARG A 465 19.82 9.62 52.67
C ARG A 465 21.31 9.54 52.35
N HIS A 466 21.76 10.41 51.44
CA HIS A 466 23.11 10.98 51.48
C HIS A 466 23.15 12.37 50.81
N ASP A 467 23.41 13.37 51.64
CA ASP A 467 24.02 14.66 51.26
C ASP A 467 25.56 14.39 51.05
N SER A 468 26.43 15.24 50.46
CA SER A 468 26.34 16.61 49.89
C SER A 468 27.61 16.91 49.05
N GLY A 469 27.57 17.97 48.22
CA GLY A 469 28.77 18.63 47.65
C GLY A 469 29.35 18.04 46.36
N GLN A 470 30.25 18.74 45.63
CA GLN A 470 30.69 20.13 45.78
C GLN A 470 31.37 20.64 44.47
N SER A 471 31.51 21.97 44.35
CA SER A 471 32.46 22.71 43.49
C SER A 471 32.20 22.79 41.96
N ALA A 472 32.17 24.04 41.47
CA ALA A 472 32.51 24.40 40.08
C ALA A 472 34.03 24.64 39.95
N PRO A 473 34.56 24.93 38.74
CA PRO A 473 34.66 26.35 38.37
C PRO A 473 34.46 26.66 36.86
N ALA A 474 34.47 27.96 36.55
CA ALA A 474 34.66 28.61 35.25
C ALA A 474 35.63 29.81 35.46
N PRO A 475 36.07 30.59 34.45
CA PRO A 475 35.80 30.55 33.01
C PRO A 475 37.11 30.50 32.16
N ASP A 476 37.01 30.71 30.83
CA ASP A 476 38.05 31.39 30.02
C ASP A 476 37.45 31.98 28.71
N ASP A 477 38.15 32.90 28.05
CA ASP A 477 37.59 33.91 27.13
C ASP A 477 37.92 33.77 25.61
N GLY A 478 36.86 33.69 24.78
CA GLY A 478 36.81 34.23 23.40
C GLY A 478 37.82 33.75 22.33
N PRO A 479 37.96 34.47 21.20
CA PRO A 479 37.08 35.48 20.62
C PRO A 479 36.49 35.08 19.24
N THR A 480 35.51 35.82 18.75
CA THR A 480 34.97 35.71 17.36
C THR A 480 35.48 36.85 16.47
N PRO A 481 35.55 36.65 15.14
CA PRO A 481 35.18 37.75 14.24
C PRO A 481 34.29 37.35 13.05
N THR A 482 33.07 37.87 13.06
CA THR A 482 32.28 38.41 11.93
C THR A 482 32.57 38.00 10.48
N ALA A 483 31.51 37.56 9.78
CA ALA A 483 31.28 37.86 8.35
C ALA A 483 29.83 38.35 8.15
N ARG A 484 29.58 39.25 7.19
CA ARG A 484 28.30 39.98 7.06
C ARG A 484 27.26 39.30 6.17
N SER A 485 26.00 39.60 6.48
CA SER A 485 24.82 39.51 5.62
C SER A 485 25.06 40.05 4.20
N ARG A 486 24.39 39.42 3.22
CA ARG A 486 23.77 40.12 2.09
C ARG A 486 22.35 39.62 1.91
N GLU A 487 21.37 40.46 2.20
CA GLU A 487 19.97 40.24 1.83
C GLU A 487 19.80 40.46 0.33
N HIS A 488 19.16 39.52 -0.37
CA HIS A 488 18.50 39.76 -1.65
C HIS A 488 17.09 39.19 -1.58
N SER A 489 16.11 40.07 -1.42
CA SER A 489 14.69 39.76 -1.52
C SER A 489 14.30 39.62 -2.99
N HIS A 490 13.65 38.52 -3.35
CA HIS A 490 12.96 38.38 -4.62
C HIS A 490 11.62 37.65 -4.46
N THR A 491 10.60 38.19 -5.10
CA THR A 491 9.23 37.67 -5.10
C THR A 491 9.03 36.49 -6.05
N THR A 492 8.01 35.68 -5.76
CA THR A 492 7.65 34.44 -6.47
C THR A 492 7.31 34.66 -7.95
N PRO A 493 7.47 33.65 -8.83
CA PRO A 493 6.30 32.84 -9.20
C PRO A 493 6.57 31.33 -9.49
N GLY A 494 5.54 30.49 -9.25
CA GLY A 494 5.30 29.20 -9.94
C GLY A 494 6.29 28.03 -9.74
N ILE A 495 5.92 27.02 -8.95
CA ILE A 495 6.71 25.79 -8.74
C ILE A 495 6.05 24.56 -9.41
N PRO A 496 6.74 23.80 -10.28
CA PRO A 496 6.27 22.51 -10.80
C PRO A 496 6.26 21.40 -9.73
N THR A 497 5.23 20.55 -9.71
CA THR A 497 4.97 19.59 -8.62
C THR A 497 5.55 18.18 -8.86
N THR A 498 6.40 17.68 -7.96
CA THR A 498 7.08 16.37 -8.06
C THR A 498 6.89 15.52 -6.79
N PRO A 499 6.23 14.34 -6.86
CA PRO A 499 5.44 13.54 -5.29
C PRO A 499 6.15 12.77 -4.15
N GLY A 500 5.30 12.23 -3.25
CA GLY A 500 5.59 11.39 -2.06
C GLY A 500 4.99 9.97 -2.05
N ILE A 501 5.65 9.03 -1.35
CA ILE A 501 5.38 7.57 -1.40
C ILE A 501 4.09 7.17 -0.68
N GLN A 502 3.37 6.21 -1.27
CA GLN A 502 2.43 5.33 -0.57
C GLN A 502 2.68 3.88 -1.04
N THR A 503 2.44 2.90 -0.17
CA THR A 503 2.61 1.47 -0.48
C THR A 503 1.69 1.02 -1.61
N THR A 504 2.26 0.32 -2.60
CA THR A 504 1.51 -0.35 -3.67
C THR A 504 0.44 -1.27 -3.07
N PRO A 505 -0.83 -1.21 -3.54
CA PRO A 505 -1.84 -2.21 -3.18
C PRO A 505 -1.35 -3.64 -3.46
N GLY A 506 -1.76 -4.59 -2.63
CA GLY A 506 -1.19 -5.94 -2.59
C GLY A 506 -1.13 -6.64 -3.96
N ILE A 507 0.04 -7.16 -4.28
CA ILE A 507 0.29 -8.06 -5.42
C ILE A 507 -0.58 -9.31 -5.22
N HIS A 508 -1.72 -9.39 -5.92
CA HIS A 508 -2.77 -10.40 -5.70
C HIS A 508 -2.29 -11.83 -5.96
N THR A 509 -1.93 -12.58 -4.90
CA THR A 509 -1.61 -14.01 -5.00
C THR A 509 -2.87 -14.89 -4.97
N THR A 510 -3.21 -15.44 -6.13
CA THR A 510 -4.27 -16.44 -6.29
C THR A 510 -3.93 -17.70 -5.48
N PRO A 511 -4.81 -18.21 -4.60
CA PRO A 511 -4.57 -19.49 -3.94
C PRO A 511 -4.69 -20.64 -4.94
N ARG A 512 -3.63 -21.45 -5.05
CA ARG A 512 -3.67 -22.75 -5.74
C ARG A 512 -4.61 -23.69 -4.98
N SER A 513 -5.44 -24.44 -5.69
CA SER A 513 -6.34 -25.44 -5.11
C SER A 513 -5.59 -26.47 -4.27
N GLN A 514 -6.04 -26.71 -3.03
CA GLN A 514 -5.54 -27.84 -2.24
C GLN A 514 -6.10 -29.15 -2.79
N THR A 515 -5.24 -30.16 -2.89
CA THR A 515 -5.60 -31.51 -3.36
C THR A 515 -6.53 -32.21 -2.38
N THR A 516 -7.58 -32.84 -2.89
CA THR A 516 -8.54 -33.63 -2.11
C THR A 516 -7.84 -34.78 -1.36
N PRO A 517 -8.20 -35.10 -0.10
CA PRO A 517 -7.74 -36.31 0.56
C PRO A 517 -8.18 -37.56 -0.23
N ARG A 518 -7.23 -38.48 -0.49
CA ARG A 518 -7.49 -39.73 -1.21
C ARG A 518 -8.22 -40.70 -0.28
N THR A 519 -9.39 -41.19 -0.69
CA THR A 519 -10.21 -42.13 0.07
C THR A 519 -9.42 -43.40 0.39
N GLN A 520 -9.37 -43.81 1.66
CA GLN A 520 -8.86 -45.13 2.01
C GLN A 520 -9.90 -46.19 1.67
N THR A 521 -9.58 -47.09 0.74
CA THR A 521 -10.43 -48.24 0.41
C THR A 521 -10.32 -49.30 1.51
N THR A 522 -11.44 -49.64 2.13
CA THR A 522 -11.51 -50.70 3.15
C THR A 522 -11.34 -52.08 2.51
N GLN A 523 -10.19 -52.74 2.70
CA GLN A 523 -10.02 -54.14 2.30
C GLN A 523 -10.57 -55.07 3.39
N GLY A 524 -11.79 -55.56 3.20
CA GLY A 524 -12.34 -56.67 3.98
C GLY A 524 -11.87 -58.01 3.42
N GLY A 525 -11.03 -58.74 4.15
CA GLY A 525 -10.57 -60.08 3.77
C GLY A 525 -11.23 -61.18 4.61
N VAL A 526 -12.12 -61.98 4.01
CA VAL A 526 -12.74 -63.15 4.66
C VAL A 526 -12.90 -64.32 3.67
N MET A 527 -11.98 -65.28 3.72
CA MET A 527 -12.17 -66.72 3.46
C MET A 527 -11.03 -67.43 4.20
N ARG A 528 -11.27 -68.35 5.14
CA ARG A 528 -11.73 -69.73 4.94
C ARG A 528 -10.84 -70.55 3.99
N ARG A 529 -9.75 -71.09 4.52
CA ARG A 529 -9.72 -72.50 4.96
C ARG A 529 -8.76 -72.66 6.14
#